data_AF-A0AA96U1J6-F1
#
_entry.id   AF-A0AA96U1J6-F1
#
_cell.length_a   1.000
_cell.length_b   1.000
_cell.length_c   1.000
_cell.angle_alpha   90.00
_cell.angle_beta   90.00
_cell.angle_gamma   90.00
#
_symmetry.space_group_name_H-M   'P 1'
#
loop_
_entity.id
_entity.type
_entity.pdbx_description
1 polymer ?
#
loop_
_entity_poly.entity_id
_entity_poly.type
_entity_poly.pdbx_seq_one_letter_code
_entity_poly.pdbx_strand_id
1 'polypeptide(L)'
;MSEVATAQRFHLTAEERAQFEKNGFIGPFTAYSQEEMKEIWRRTRLRLLDRSHAAYQDLDAISGATNIANYDRHLDDDFLADHICRAQICDRVQSILGPEVICWRTEFFPKYPGDEGTDWHQADTFANASGKPQIIWPEHEDFGGTITVWTAFTDVTIANGCLQFIPGTQNSMNYDETKRMEYSPELVNAKEKNGVRRGFFGYDYRQLQIDENWEPDESQAVPIQMKAGQFVIFWSTLMHASYPHSGESQEMRMGFASRYVPSFVHVYPDSDHIEEYGGKISLENYGAVQVVGEHTPAYNRLVTHTTRGKRFERS
;
A
#
# COMPACT_ATOMS: atom_id res chain seq x y z
N MET A 1 -32.46 -26.69 17.79
CA MET A 1 -32.29 -25.54 16.88
C MET A 1 -30.94 -24.94 17.22
N SER A 2 -29.90 -25.47 16.58
CA SER A 2 -28.53 -24.97 16.70
C SER A 2 -28.24 -24.21 15.41
N GLU A 3 -28.26 -22.89 15.47
CA GLU A 3 -27.95 -22.03 14.34
C GLU A 3 -26.91 -20.98 14.76
N VAL A 4 -25.79 -21.03 14.02
CA VAL A 4 -24.83 -19.96 13.74
C VAL A 4 -23.98 -19.43 14.90
N ALA A 5 -22.83 -20.08 15.10
CA ALA A 5 -21.68 -19.49 15.80
C ALA A 5 -20.39 -19.83 15.02
N THR A 6 -20.23 -19.24 13.83
CA THR A 6 -19.02 -19.36 13.00
C THR A 6 -18.57 -18.04 12.38
N ALA A 7 -18.98 -16.89 12.96
CA ALA A 7 -18.60 -15.56 12.48
C ALA A 7 -17.77 -14.85 13.54
N GLN A 8 -16.43 -14.92 13.45
CA GLN A 8 -15.41 -14.03 14.05
C GLN A 8 -14.07 -14.77 14.18
N ARG A 9 -13.29 -14.96 13.10
CA ARG A 9 -11.98 -15.61 13.28
C ARG A 9 -10.84 -14.61 13.47
N PHE A 10 -10.91 -13.43 12.85
CA PHE A 10 -9.82 -12.45 12.93
C PHE A 10 -10.25 -10.97 13.00
N HIS A 11 -11.51 -10.66 13.35
CA HIS A 11 -11.94 -9.27 13.53
C HIS A 11 -11.16 -8.56 14.64
N LEU A 12 -11.05 -7.23 14.53
CA LEU A 12 -10.45 -6.44 15.60
C LEU A 12 -11.33 -6.50 16.86
N THR A 13 -10.70 -6.62 18.03
CA THR A 13 -11.42 -6.39 19.29
C THR A 13 -11.84 -4.92 19.41
N ALA A 14 -12.72 -4.60 20.36
CA ALA A 14 -13.10 -3.21 20.63
C ALA A 14 -11.88 -2.35 21.02
N GLU A 15 -10.95 -2.92 21.79
CA GLU A 15 -9.71 -2.27 22.21
C GLU A 15 -8.77 -2.04 21.01
N GLU A 16 -8.59 -3.04 20.15
CA GLU A 16 -7.78 -2.91 18.94
C GLU A 16 -8.38 -1.87 17.98
N ARG A 17 -9.71 -1.84 17.83
CA ARG A 17 -10.42 -0.84 17.02
C ARG A 17 -10.25 0.57 17.57
N ALA A 18 -10.31 0.74 18.90
CA ALA A 18 -10.09 2.02 19.57
C ALA A 18 -8.63 2.48 19.46
N GLN A 19 -7.66 1.55 19.55
CA GLN A 19 -6.25 1.85 19.32
C GLN A 19 -5.99 2.29 17.88
N PHE A 20 -6.60 1.61 16.90
CA PHE A 20 -6.53 2.01 15.51
C PHE A 20 -7.08 3.42 15.28
N GLU A 21 -8.25 3.74 15.85
CA GLU A 21 -8.86 5.07 15.73
C GLU A 21 -7.98 6.17 16.33
N LYS A 22 -7.34 5.88 17.47
CA LYS A 22 -6.45 6.83 18.15
C LYS A 22 -5.14 7.05 17.38
N ASN A 23 -4.48 5.97 16.96
CA ASN A 23 -3.12 6.04 16.45
C ASN A 23 -3.04 6.14 14.92
N GLY A 24 -4.11 5.76 14.21
CA GLY A 24 -4.16 5.62 12.75
C GLY A 24 -3.54 4.33 12.21
N PHE A 25 -3.03 3.46 13.09
CA PHE A 25 -2.46 2.15 12.74
C PHE A 25 -2.69 1.10 13.85
N ILE A 26 -2.61 -0.17 13.47
CA ILE A 26 -2.75 -1.33 14.37
C ILE A 26 -1.98 -2.55 13.84
N GLY A 27 -1.53 -3.39 14.77
CA GLY A 27 -0.65 -4.54 14.52
C GLY A 27 0.74 -4.35 15.13
N PRO A 28 1.76 -5.11 14.68
CA PRO A 28 1.69 -6.09 13.59
C PRO A 28 0.87 -7.34 13.95
N PHE A 29 0.19 -7.90 12.96
CA PHE A 29 -0.48 -9.21 13.03
C PHE A 29 0.25 -10.23 12.16
N THR A 30 -0.09 -11.51 12.29
CA THR A 30 0.55 -12.59 11.52
C THR A 30 -0.40 -13.14 10.46
N ALA A 31 -0.02 -13.09 9.19
CA ALA A 31 -0.74 -13.73 8.08
C ALA A 31 -0.19 -15.13 7.74
N TYR A 32 1.13 -15.31 7.91
CA TYR A 32 1.89 -16.53 7.63
C TYR A 32 2.96 -16.74 8.70
N SER A 33 3.45 -17.96 8.88
CA SER A 33 4.68 -18.14 9.66
C SER A 33 5.87 -17.51 8.93
N GLN A 34 6.95 -17.25 9.66
CA GLN A 34 8.15 -16.66 9.09
C GLN A 34 8.80 -17.58 8.04
N GLU A 35 8.81 -18.88 8.30
CA GLU A 35 9.33 -19.91 7.40
C GLU A 35 8.47 -20.02 6.14
N GLU A 36 7.15 -20.02 6.30
CA GLU A 36 6.20 -20.07 5.20
C GLU A 36 6.38 -18.86 4.28
N MET A 37 6.42 -17.64 4.84
CA MET A 37 6.59 -16.42 4.05
C MET A 37 7.94 -16.40 3.32
N LYS A 38 9.02 -16.84 3.96
CA LYS A 38 10.35 -16.93 3.32
C LYS A 38 10.32 -17.83 2.09
N GLU A 39 9.69 -19.00 2.19
CA GLU A 39 9.61 -19.94 1.06
C GLU A 39 8.64 -19.47 -0.05
N ILE A 40 7.52 -18.87 0.33
CA ILE A 40 6.59 -18.24 -0.61
C ILE A 40 7.27 -17.11 -1.37
N TRP A 41 7.97 -16.21 -0.67
CA TRP A 41 8.63 -15.06 -1.30
C TRP A 41 9.75 -15.52 -2.24
N ARG A 42 10.54 -16.52 -1.85
CA ARG A 42 11.59 -17.10 -2.72
C ARG A 42 11.04 -17.52 -4.09
N ARG A 43 9.89 -18.20 -4.11
CA ARG A 43 9.23 -18.66 -5.34
C ARG A 43 8.55 -17.51 -6.10
N THR A 44 7.83 -16.66 -5.38
CA THR A 44 7.08 -15.54 -5.95
C THR A 44 8.00 -14.51 -6.59
N ARG A 45 9.13 -14.17 -5.95
CA ARG A 45 10.14 -13.26 -6.52
C ARG A 45 10.65 -13.70 -7.89
N LEU A 46 10.85 -15.00 -8.09
CA LEU A 46 11.27 -15.55 -9.39
C LEU A 46 10.12 -15.50 -10.41
N ARG A 47 8.89 -15.85 -9.99
CA ARG A 47 7.71 -15.83 -10.86
C ARG A 47 7.36 -14.43 -11.35
N LEU A 48 7.54 -13.41 -10.52
CA LEU A 48 7.24 -12.01 -10.84
C LEU A 48 8.19 -11.40 -11.88
N LEU A 49 9.32 -12.05 -12.19
CA LEU A 49 10.18 -11.65 -13.32
C LEU A 49 9.48 -11.85 -14.66
N ASP A 50 8.60 -12.85 -14.75
CA ASP A 50 7.72 -13.03 -15.90
C ASP A 50 6.56 -12.03 -15.82
N ARG A 51 6.50 -11.13 -16.80
CA ARG A 51 5.45 -10.11 -16.96
C ARG A 51 4.52 -10.39 -18.14
N SER A 52 4.65 -11.53 -18.81
CA SER A 52 3.84 -11.89 -19.99
C SER A 52 2.32 -11.84 -19.74
N HIS A 53 1.90 -11.94 -18.48
CA HIS A 53 0.50 -11.85 -18.06
C HIS A 53 0.19 -10.63 -17.17
N ALA A 54 1.14 -9.72 -16.93
CA ALA A 54 0.87 -8.54 -16.11
C ALA A 54 -0.25 -7.68 -16.74
N ALA A 55 -1.11 -7.06 -15.92
CA ALA A 55 -2.17 -6.19 -16.42
C ALA A 55 -1.62 -5.01 -17.26
N TYR A 56 -0.41 -4.56 -16.93
CA TYR A 56 0.31 -3.47 -17.59
C TYR A 56 1.46 -4.03 -18.43
N GLN A 57 1.28 -4.08 -19.75
CA GLN A 57 2.21 -4.66 -20.74
C GLN A 57 3.19 -3.61 -21.29
N ASP A 58 2.66 -2.47 -21.74
CA ASP A 58 3.43 -1.36 -22.30
C ASP A 58 3.91 -0.45 -21.19
N LEU A 59 4.86 -0.93 -20.38
CA LEU A 59 5.62 -0.04 -19.52
C LEU A 59 6.65 0.67 -20.41
N ASP A 60 6.30 1.87 -20.90
CA ASP A 60 7.28 2.85 -21.41
C ASP A 60 8.39 3.16 -20.37
N ALA A 61 8.21 2.65 -19.16
CA ALA A 61 9.10 2.73 -18.04
C ALA A 61 9.86 1.42 -17.76
N ILE A 62 11.18 1.50 -17.89
CA ILE A 62 12.14 0.47 -17.49
C ILE A 62 12.03 0.19 -15.97
N SER A 63 11.93 -1.09 -15.60
CA SER A 63 12.00 -1.55 -14.20
C SER A 63 13.26 -1.00 -13.53
N GLY A 64 13.10 -0.28 -12.41
CA GLY A 64 14.20 0.33 -11.63
C GLY A 64 14.22 1.86 -11.63
N ALA A 65 13.52 2.53 -12.55
CA ALA A 65 13.37 3.98 -12.57
C ALA A 65 11.97 4.46 -12.12
N THR A 66 10.94 3.62 -12.28
CA THR A 66 9.54 3.99 -11.98
C THR A 66 8.89 2.93 -11.08
N ASN A 67 8.04 3.35 -10.15
CA ASN A 67 7.41 2.41 -9.23
C ASN A 67 6.21 1.67 -9.85
N ILE A 68 5.76 2.08 -11.05
CA ILE A 68 4.62 1.46 -11.74
C ILE A 68 4.85 -0.03 -12.03
N ALA A 69 6.09 -0.45 -12.30
CA ALA A 69 6.40 -1.87 -12.50
C ALA A 69 6.04 -2.75 -11.28
N ASN A 70 5.93 -2.15 -10.10
CA ASN A 70 5.58 -2.82 -8.85
C ASN A 70 4.08 -2.87 -8.57
N TYR A 71 3.23 -2.32 -9.45
CA TYR A 71 1.79 -2.18 -9.23
C TYR A 71 1.05 -3.45 -9.62
N ASP A 72 -0.03 -3.73 -8.88
CA ASP A 72 -1.16 -4.58 -9.24
C ASP A 72 -0.82 -5.98 -9.73
N ARG A 73 0.29 -6.54 -9.23
CA ARG A 73 0.70 -7.91 -9.52
C ARG A 73 -0.25 -8.97 -8.96
N HIS A 74 -1.15 -8.61 -8.05
CA HIS A 74 -2.27 -9.46 -7.66
C HIS A 74 -3.18 -9.82 -8.86
N LEU A 75 -3.19 -9.00 -9.91
CA LEU A 75 -3.96 -9.27 -11.12
C LEU A 75 -3.37 -10.39 -11.98
N ASP A 76 -2.13 -10.83 -11.77
CA ASP A 76 -1.49 -11.87 -12.60
C ASP A 76 -0.83 -13.00 -11.79
N ASP A 77 -0.71 -12.87 -10.47
CA ASP A 77 -0.01 -13.81 -9.61
C ASP A 77 -0.95 -14.55 -8.65
N ASP A 78 -0.91 -15.89 -8.70
CA ASP A 78 -1.80 -16.75 -7.89
C ASP A 78 -1.67 -16.52 -6.38
N PHE A 79 -0.44 -16.35 -5.88
CA PHE A 79 -0.23 -16.15 -4.46
C PHE A 79 -0.72 -14.76 -4.01
N LEU A 80 -0.46 -13.73 -4.82
CA LEU A 80 -0.90 -12.38 -4.50
C LEU A 80 -2.42 -12.25 -4.58
N ALA A 81 -3.07 -12.98 -5.48
CA ALA A 81 -4.52 -13.10 -5.55
C ALA A 81 -5.13 -13.68 -4.27
N ASP A 82 -4.54 -14.78 -3.76
CA ASP A 82 -4.95 -15.36 -2.47
C ASP A 82 -4.60 -14.41 -1.30
N HIS A 83 -3.46 -13.72 -1.36
CA HIS A 83 -2.97 -12.84 -0.30
C HIS A 83 -3.94 -11.71 0.05
N ILE A 84 -4.43 -10.98 -0.97
CA ILE A 84 -5.34 -9.84 -0.76
C ILE A 84 -6.71 -10.27 -0.21
N CYS A 85 -7.05 -11.56 -0.31
CA CYS A 85 -8.32 -12.13 0.14
C CYS A 85 -8.23 -12.87 1.47
N ARG A 86 -7.07 -12.88 2.14
CA ARG A 86 -6.88 -13.67 3.38
C ARG A 86 -7.78 -13.22 4.50
N ALA A 87 -8.41 -14.16 5.20
CA ALA A 87 -9.28 -13.88 6.34
C ALA A 87 -8.56 -13.09 7.46
N GLN A 88 -7.27 -13.36 7.71
CA GLN A 88 -6.49 -12.61 8.70
C GLN A 88 -6.42 -11.11 8.36
N ILE A 89 -6.43 -10.77 7.08
CA ILE A 89 -6.40 -9.38 6.60
C ILE A 89 -7.83 -8.84 6.50
N CYS A 90 -8.68 -9.53 5.74
CA CYS A 90 -10.02 -9.07 5.37
C CYS A 90 -10.95 -8.91 6.58
N ASP A 91 -10.92 -9.79 7.58
CA ASP A 91 -11.76 -9.64 8.78
C ASP A 91 -11.41 -8.35 9.55
N ARG A 92 -10.12 -7.99 9.60
CA ARG A 92 -9.64 -6.76 10.27
C ARG A 92 -9.99 -5.53 9.47
N VAL A 93 -9.78 -5.57 8.15
CA VAL A 93 -10.18 -4.49 7.24
C VAL A 93 -11.70 -4.27 7.30
N GLN A 94 -12.50 -5.33 7.30
CA GLN A 94 -13.96 -5.28 7.48
C GLN A 94 -14.36 -4.62 8.81
N SER A 95 -13.58 -4.82 9.87
CA SER A 95 -13.82 -4.17 11.17
C SER A 95 -13.63 -2.65 11.13
N ILE A 96 -12.97 -2.13 10.09
CA ILE A 96 -12.69 -0.70 9.90
C ILE A 96 -13.58 -0.09 8.80
N LEU A 97 -13.64 -0.73 7.63
CA LEU A 97 -14.28 -0.21 6.42
C LEU A 97 -15.74 -0.65 6.23
N GLY A 98 -16.22 -1.59 7.06
CA GLY A 98 -17.59 -2.09 6.96
C GLY A 98 -17.73 -3.29 6.01
N PRO A 99 -18.97 -3.61 5.61
CA PRO A 99 -19.32 -4.91 5.04
C PRO A 99 -18.99 -5.10 3.56
N GLU A 100 -18.73 -4.01 2.82
CA GLU A 100 -18.50 -4.05 1.38
C GLU A 100 -17.17 -3.36 1.07
N VAL A 101 -16.15 -4.15 0.77
CA VAL A 101 -14.77 -3.68 0.63
C VAL A 101 -14.13 -4.23 -0.64
N ILE A 102 -13.47 -3.33 -1.36
CA ILE A 102 -12.67 -3.66 -2.54
C ILE A 102 -11.18 -3.42 -2.27
N CYS A 103 -10.34 -4.35 -2.70
CA CYS A 103 -8.91 -4.11 -2.90
C CYS A 103 -8.74 -3.43 -4.26
N TRP A 104 -8.26 -2.20 -4.27
CA TRP A 104 -8.17 -1.40 -5.50
C TRP A 104 -6.74 -1.25 -6.01
N ARG A 105 -5.74 -1.47 -5.16
CA ARG A 105 -4.32 -1.33 -5.51
C ARG A 105 -3.46 -2.26 -4.68
N THR A 106 -2.43 -2.83 -5.29
CA THR A 106 -1.30 -3.41 -4.59
C THR A 106 0.02 -2.87 -5.12
N GLU A 107 1.04 -2.84 -4.28
CA GLU A 107 2.34 -2.27 -4.64
C GLU A 107 3.48 -2.95 -3.88
N PHE A 108 4.53 -3.36 -4.59
CA PHE A 108 5.78 -3.81 -3.99
C PHE A 108 6.65 -2.63 -3.58
N PHE A 109 7.24 -2.74 -2.39
CA PHE A 109 8.17 -1.76 -1.83
C PHE A 109 9.52 -2.42 -1.52
N PRO A 110 10.41 -2.56 -2.53
CA PRO A 110 11.78 -2.99 -2.30
C PRO A 110 12.59 -1.89 -1.57
N LYS A 111 13.51 -2.31 -0.72
CA LYS A 111 14.69 -1.53 -0.34
C LYS A 111 15.91 -2.42 -0.47
N TYR A 112 16.75 -2.11 -1.44
CA TYR A 112 18.04 -2.77 -1.63
C TYR A 112 19.07 -2.23 -0.63
N PRO A 113 20.16 -2.99 -0.36
CA PRO A 113 21.25 -2.51 0.46
C PRO A 113 21.77 -1.14 0.02
N GLY A 114 21.68 -0.15 0.90
CA GLY A 114 22.12 1.22 0.64
C GLY A 114 21.02 2.16 0.16
N ASP A 115 19.81 1.69 -0.10
CA ASP A 115 18.70 2.56 -0.50
C ASP A 115 18.30 3.55 0.60
N GLU A 116 17.81 4.71 0.18
CA GLU A 116 17.26 5.76 1.02
C GLU A 116 15.98 5.33 1.74
N GLY A 117 15.59 6.05 2.77
CA GLY A 117 14.28 5.95 3.38
C GLY A 117 13.20 6.47 2.43
N THR A 118 11.99 5.97 2.57
CA THR A 118 10.84 6.60 1.90
C THR A 118 10.54 7.90 2.62
N ASP A 119 10.26 8.98 1.86
CA ASP A 119 9.86 10.26 2.41
C ASP A 119 8.66 10.16 3.36
N TRP A 120 8.57 11.13 4.27
CA TRP A 120 7.32 11.38 4.98
C TRP A 120 6.24 11.81 4.00
N HIS A 121 5.10 11.14 4.08
CA HIS A 121 3.97 11.44 3.21
C HIS A 121 2.64 11.03 3.85
N GLN A 122 1.58 11.62 3.30
CA GLN A 122 0.18 11.25 3.48
C GLN A 122 -0.47 11.25 2.10
N ALA A 123 -1.36 10.30 1.83
CA ALA A 123 -2.13 10.24 0.59
C ALA A 123 -3.61 10.04 0.91
N ASP A 124 -4.44 10.96 0.44
CA ASP A 124 -5.89 10.94 0.54
C ASP A 124 -6.48 10.53 -0.81
N THR A 125 -6.31 11.39 -1.83
CA THR A 125 -6.93 11.18 -3.15
C THR A 125 -6.07 10.34 -4.08
N PHE A 126 -4.81 10.08 -3.71
CA PHE A 126 -3.79 9.42 -4.54
C PHE A 126 -3.53 10.20 -5.85
N ALA A 127 -3.61 11.53 -5.77
CA ALA A 127 -3.28 12.43 -6.86
C ALA A 127 -1.82 12.90 -6.80
N ASN A 128 -1.09 12.55 -5.75
CA ASN A 128 0.27 13.04 -5.46
C ASN A 128 1.24 13.01 -6.65
N ALA A 129 1.28 11.93 -7.44
CA ALA A 129 2.18 11.80 -8.58
C ALA A 129 1.53 12.13 -9.94
N SER A 130 0.24 11.82 -10.11
CA SER A 130 -0.49 11.97 -11.38
C SER A 130 -1.25 13.28 -11.52
N GLY A 131 -1.57 13.91 -10.40
CA GLY A 131 -2.31 15.14 -10.35
C GLY A 131 -3.80 15.03 -10.64
N LYS A 132 -4.32 13.79 -10.67
CA LYS A 132 -5.75 13.46 -10.77
C LYS A 132 -6.09 12.49 -9.64
N PRO A 133 -7.21 12.71 -8.91
CA PRO A 133 -7.67 11.75 -7.91
C PRO A 133 -7.87 10.36 -8.49
N GLN A 134 -7.30 9.35 -7.83
CA GLN A 134 -7.48 7.94 -8.17
C GLN A 134 -8.54 7.28 -7.30
N ILE A 135 -8.79 7.84 -6.12
CA ILE A 135 -9.93 7.49 -5.29
C ILE A 135 -10.68 8.75 -4.84
N ILE A 136 -12.00 8.69 -4.82
CA ILE A 136 -12.87 9.78 -4.35
C ILE A 136 -13.94 9.21 -3.41
N TRP A 137 -13.89 9.65 -2.15
CA TRP A 137 -14.95 9.41 -1.18
C TRP A 137 -16.14 10.35 -1.46
N PRO A 138 -17.38 9.98 -1.07
CA PRO A 138 -18.54 10.85 -1.24
C PRO A 138 -18.35 12.22 -0.57
N GLU A 139 -18.73 13.32 -1.24
CA GLU A 139 -18.50 14.71 -0.79
C GLU A 139 -19.08 15.08 0.59
N HIS A 140 -19.97 14.25 1.15
CA HIS A 140 -20.60 14.48 2.45
C HIS A 140 -19.91 13.76 3.61
N GLU A 141 -18.86 12.99 3.34
CA GLU A 141 -18.03 12.35 4.36
C GLU A 141 -16.83 13.24 4.68
N ASP A 142 -16.53 13.45 5.96
CA ASP A 142 -15.31 14.13 6.43
C ASP A 142 -14.05 13.23 6.30
N PHE A 143 -14.15 12.14 5.55
CA PHE A 143 -13.24 11.00 5.56
C PHE A 143 -12.63 10.73 4.18
N GLY A 144 -11.33 10.43 4.13
CA GLY A 144 -10.55 10.24 2.90
C GLY A 144 -9.49 9.15 3.00
N GLY A 145 -8.76 8.88 1.92
CA GLY A 145 -7.67 7.90 1.87
C GLY A 145 -8.09 6.44 1.72
N THR A 146 -7.15 5.53 2.01
CA THR A 146 -7.34 4.08 1.90
C THR A 146 -6.72 3.38 3.09
N ILE A 147 -7.29 2.24 3.47
CA ILE A 147 -6.63 1.32 4.40
C ILE A 147 -5.50 0.63 3.66
N THR A 148 -4.28 0.86 4.10
CA THR A 148 -3.10 0.13 3.63
C THR A 148 -2.78 -1.00 4.59
N VAL A 149 -2.73 -2.21 4.05
CA VAL A 149 -2.19 -3.39 4.73
C VAL A 149 -0.83 -3.67 4.13
N TRP A 150 0.21 -3.44 4.92
CA TRP A 150 1.59 -3.62 4.51
C TRP A 150 2.14 -4.90 5.12
N THR A 151 2.40 -5.89 4.28
CA THR A 151 2.91 -7.20 4.66
C THR A 151 4.41 -7.28 4.46
N ALA A 152 5.12 -7.72 5.48
CA ALA A 152 6.56 -8.00 5.44
C ALA A 152 6.82 -9.33 4.72
N PHE A 153 7.29 -9.30 3.48
CA PHE A 153 7.69 -10.52 2.74
C PHE A 153 9.09 -11.00 3.13
N THR A 154 9.92 -10.08 3.65
CA THR A 154 11.17 -10.35 4.35
C THR A 154 11.07 -9.87 5.79
N ASP A 155 12.04 -10.22 6.65
CA ASP A 155 12.18 -9.55 7.94
C ASP A 155 12.42 -8.05 7.72
N VAL A 156 11.79 -7.20 8.54
CA VAL A 156 11.94 -5.74 8.47
C VAL A 156 12.38 -5.19 9.82
N THR A 157 13.52 -4.51 9.81
CA THR A 157 14.21 -3.93 10.96
C THR A 157 14.55 -2.48 10.65
N ILE A 158 14.97 -1.72 11.66
CA ILE A 158 15.44 -0.34 11.42
C ILE A 158 16.60 -0.34 10.41
N ALA A 159 17.55 -1.27 10.56
CA ALA A 159 18.75 -1.34 9.72
C ALA A 159 18.47 -1.64 8.24
N ASN A 160 17.40 -2.38 7.91
CA ASN A 160 17.02 -2.65 6.52
C ASN A 160 15.83 -1.81 6.01
N GLY A 161 15.50 -0.74 6.75
CA GLY A 161 14.53 0.26 6.31
C GLY A 161 13.07 -0.10 6.60
N CYS A 162 12.74 -0.53 7.82
CA CYS A 162 11.34 -0.74 8.22
C CYS A 162 10.52 0.57 8.16
N LEU A 163 9.19 0.45 8.21
CA LEU A 163 8.30 1.60 8.28
C LEU A 163 8.48 2.35 9.62
N GLN A 164 8.10 3.63 9.60
CA GLN A 164 7.94 4.45 10.80
C GLN A 164 6.70 5.34 10.63
N PHE A 165 6.00 5.58 11.74
CA PHE A 165 4.76 6.36 11.77
C PHE A 165 4.84 7.47 12.81
N ILE A 166 4.16 8.59 12.57
CA ILE A 166 3.87 9.58 13.63
C ILE A 166 2.43 9.34 14.08
N PRO A 167 2.19 8.72 15.27
CA PRO A 167 0.85 8.31 15.68
C PRO A 167 -0.14 9.47 15.77
N GLY A 168 -1.41 9.23 15.38
CA GLY A 168 -2.51 10.19 15.58
C GLY A 168 -2.56 11.35 14.57
N THR A 169 -1.79 11.26 13.48
CA THR A 169 -1.72 12.30 12.44
C THR A 169 -2.65 12.07 11.26
N GLN A 170 -3.40 10.96 11.24
CA GLN A 170 -4.22 10.54 10.10
C GLN A 170 -5.45 11.43 9.81
N ASN A 171 -5.85 12.28 10.76
CA ASN A 171 -7.05 13.10 10.67
C ASN A 171 -6.77 14.52 10.15
N SER A 172 -5.52 14.84 9.79
CA SER A 172 -5.15 16.15 9.24
C SER A 172 -4.04 16.00 8.21
N MET A 173 -4.33 16.41 6.97
CA MET A 173 -3.35 16.40 5.89
C MET A 173 -2.38 17.58 6.03
N ASN A 174 -1.08 17.30 5.90
CA ASN A 174 -0.02 18.31 5.81
C ASN A 174 0.45 18.53 4.35
N TYR A 175 -0.11 17.75 3.43
CA TYR A 175 0.24 17.76 2.02
C TYR A 175 -1.00 18.01 1.16
N ASP A 176 -0.82 18.75 0.07
CA ASP A 176 -1.82 19.06 -0.95
C ASP A 176 -1.46 18.31 -2.24
N GLU A 177 -2.21 17.25 -2.53
CA GLU A 177 -2.01 16.40 -3.71
C GLU A 177 -2.43 17.07 -5.03
N THR A 178 -3.03 18.26 -4.97
CA THR A 178 -3.30 19.07 -6.17
C THR A 178 -2.05 19.81 -6.65
N LYS A 179 -1.05 20.00 -5.77
CA LYS A 179 0.29 20.46 -6.15
C LYS A 179 0.99 19.45 -7.06
N ARG A 180 2.16 19.79 -7.56
CA ARG A 180 2.94 18.96 -8.47
C ARG A 180 4.34 18.74 -7.91
N MET A 181 4.80 17.50 -7.98
CA MET A 181 6.20 17.16 -7.77
C MET A 181 6.91 17.07 -9.11
N GLU A 182 8.17 17.48 -9.15
CA GLU A 182 9.02 17.31 -10.33
C GLU A 182 9.68 15.93 -10.29
N TYR A 183 9.44 15.11 -11.31
CA TYR A 183 10.11 13.81 -11.42
C TYR A 183 11.54 14.00 -11.92
N SER A 184 12.51 13.48 -11.16
CA SER A 184 13.90 13.36 -11.60
C SER A 184 14.51 12.05 -11.09
N PRO A 185 14.90 11.12 -11.97
CA PRO A 185 15.52 9.85 -11.55
C PRO A 185 16.85 10.06 -10.84
N GLU A 186 17.52 11.19 -11.05
CA GLU A 186 18.78 11.54 -10.36
C GLU A 186 18.60 11.84 -8.86
N LEU A 187 17.36 12.05 -8.40
CA LEU A 187 17.07 12.27 -6.98
C LEU A 187 17.11 10.99 -6.14
N VAL A 188 16.99 9.82 -6.77
CA VAL A 188 16.98 8.53 -6.07
C VAL A 188 18.30 8.33 -5.33
N ASN A 189 18.21 8.09 -4.01
CA ASN A 189 19.35 7.89 -3.10
C ASN A 189 20.29 9.10 -2.95
N ALA A 190 19.89 10.30 -3.42
CA ALA A 190 20.78 11.45 -3.56
C ALA A 190 20.59 12.53 -2.48
N LYS A 191 19.49 12.52 -1.72
CA LYS A 191 19.16 13.59 -0.77
C LYS A 191 19.22 13.12 0.67
N GLU A 192 19.78 13.98 1.52
CA GLU A 192 19.65 13.90 2.97
C GLU A 192 18.66 14.98 3.43
N LYS A 193 17.71 14.59 4.28
CA LYS A 193 16.65 15.44 4.82
C LYS A 193 16.67 15.24 6.34
N ASN A 194 16.99 16.30 7.08
CA ASN A 194 17.10 16.28 8.54
C ASN A 194 18.02 15.15 9.08
N GLY A 195 19.16 14.93 8.43
CA GLY A 195 20.14 13.91 8.82
C GLY A 195 19.80 12.48 8.39
N VAL A 196 18.72 12.28 7.63
CA VAL A 196 18.31 10.95 7.12
C VAL A 196 18.26 10.98 5.60
N ARG A 197 18.87 10.00 4.93
CA ARG A 197 18.69 9.84 3.47
C ARG A 197 17.26 9.46 3.17
N ARG A 198 16.53 10.28 2.42
CA ARG A 198 15.13 10.06 2.08
C ARG A 198 14.79 10.57 0.68
N GLY A 199 13.85 9.89 0.03
CA GLY A 199 13.27 10.29 -1.24
C GLY A 199 11.97 9.55 -1.54
N PHE A 200 11.35 9.87 -2.67
CA PHE A 200 10.08 9.29 -3.10
C PHE A 200 10.12 8.86 -4.56
N PHE A 201 10.94 7.84 -4.87
CA PHE A 201 11.00 7.21 -6.21
C PHE A 201 11.31 8.20 -7.34
N GLY A 202 12.27 9.11 -7.12
CA GLY A 202 12.60 10.18 -8.06
C GLY A 202 11.81 11.47 -7.87
N TYR A 203 10.92 11.53 -6.88
CA TYR A 203 10.26 12.75 -6.42
C TYR A 203 10.77 13.20 -5.04
N ASP A 204 10.42 14.42 -4.66
CA ASP A 204 10.56 14.95 -3.30
C ASP A 204 9.18 15.32 -2.74
N TYR A 205 8.67 14.53 -1.79
CA TYR A 205 7.29 14.70 -1.29
C TYR A 205 7.08 16.02 -0.53
N ARG A 206 8.17 16.69 -0.12
CA ARG A 206 8.10 18.03 0.50
C ARG A 206 7.51 19.08 -0.45
N GLN A 207 7.63 18.88 -1.77
CA GLN A 207 7.02 19.78 -2.77
C GLN A 207 5.48 19.80 -2.69
N LEU A 208 4.87 18.81 -2.02
CA LEU A 208 3.44 18.78 -1.77
C LEU A 208 3.03 19.41 -0.43
N GLN A 209 3.96 19.88 0.41
CA GLN A 209 3.58 20.48 1.70
C GLN A 209 2.64 21.67 1.52
N ILE A 210 1.63 21.77 2.40
CA ILE A 210 0.72 22.92 2.43
C ILE A 210 1.51 24.17 2.85
N ASP A 211 2.27 24.07 3.94
CA ASP A 211 3.23 25.06 4.41
C ASP A 211 4.66 24.56 4.15
N GLU A 212 5.41 25.27 3.32
CA GLU A 212 6.79 24.92 2.92
C GLU A 212 7.79 24.97 4.09
N ASN A 213 7.45 25.66 5.19
CA ASN A 213 8.30 25.73 6.38
C ASN A 213 7.90 24.71 7.45
N TRP A 214 6.79 23.99 7.25
CA TRP A 214 6.39 22.94 8.16
C TRP A 214 7.29 21.72 7.98
N GLU A 215 7.67 21.11 9.10
CA GLU A 215 8.43 19.87 9.13
C GLU A 215 7.66 18.78 9.89
N PRO A 216 7.72 17.52 9.44
CA PRO A 216 7.26 16.40 10.25
C PRO A 216 7.95 16.38 11.61
N ASP A 217 7.18 16.22 12.70
CA ASP A 217 7.76 16.02 14.03
C ASP A 217 8.33 14.60 14.15
N GLU A 218 9.52 14.40 13.56
CA GLU A 218 10.20 13.09 13.56
C GLU A 218 10.55 12.60 14.97
N SER A 219 10.55 13.48 15.98
CA SER A 219 10.78 13.08 17.38
C SER A 219 9.69 12.18 17.95
N GLN A 220 8.48 12.25 17.36
CA GLN A 220 7.33 11.44 17.72
C GLN A 220 7.22 10.16 16.86
N ALA A 221 8.15 9.95 15.93
CA ALA A 221 8.12 8.80 15.04
C ALA A 221 8.39 7.49 15.80
N VAL A 222 7.57 6.47 15.54
CA VAL A 222 7.71 5.13 16.11
C VAL A 222 8.09 4.11 15.03
N PRO A 223 9.11 3.26 15.24
CA PRO A 223 9.52 2.25 14.28
C PRO A 223 8.57 1.05 14.27
N ILE A 224 8.27 0.53 13.08
CA ILE A 224 7.43 -0.67 12.90
C ILE A 224 8.29 -1.82 12.36
N GLN A 225 8.94 -2.53 13.29
CA GLN A 225 9.73 -3.73 12.98
C GLN A 225 8.84 -4.97 12.96
N MET A 226 9.05 -5.85 11.99
CA MET A 226 8.19 -7.01 11.77
C MET A 226 9.01 -8.20 11.27
N LYS A 227 8.55 -9.40 11.59
CA LYS A 227 9.06 -10.63 10.99
C LYS A 227 8.37 -10.89 9.65
N ALA A 228 9.04 -11.62 8.76
CA ALA A 228 8.43 -12.09 7.53
C ALA A 228 7.10 -12.80 7.85
N GLY A 229 6.05 -12.51 7.08
CA GLY A 229 4.71 -13.06 7.24
C GLY A 229 3.79 -12.23 8.14
N GLN A 230 4.32 -11.21 8.82
CA GLN A 230 3.51 -10.25 9.55
C GLN A 230 3.02 -9.10 8.65
N PHE A 231 1.93 -8.44 9.06
CA PHE A 231 1.40 -7.24 8.41
C PHE A 231 0.99 -6.17 9.42
N VAL A 232 1.05 -4.90 9.01
CA VAL A 232 0.51 -3.75 9.76
C VAL A 232 -0.61 -3.10 8.95
N ILE A 233 -1.65 -2.62 9.63
CA ILE A 233 -2.78 -1.93 9.01
C ILE A 233 -2.71 -0.46 9.42
N PHE A 234 -2.80 0.47 8.46
CA PHE A 234 -2.81 1.90 8.73
C PHE A 234 -3.58 2.68 7.66
N TRP A 235 -4.07 3.86 8.02
CA TRP A 235 -4.62 4.80 7.05
C TRP A 235 -3.52 5.41 6.19
N SER A 236 -3.70 5.52 4.88
CA SER A 236 -2.75 6.22 4.00
C SER A 236 -2.60 7.71 4.33
N THR A 237 -3.57 8.29 5.02
CA THR A 237 -3.52 9.65 5.56
C THR A 237 -2.69 9.75 6.83
N LEU A 238 -2.27 8.65 7.47
CA LEU A 238 -1.32 8.68 8.59
C LEU A 238 0.04 9.17 8.09
N MET A 239 0.74 10.01 8.85
CA MET A 239 2.14 10.33 8.56
C MET A 239 2.98 9.06 8.64
N HIS A 240 3.51 8.66 7.49
CA HIS A 240 4.34 7.47 7.38
C HIS A 240 5.54 7.68 6.48
N ALA A 241 6.61 6.95 6.79
CA ALA A 241 7.87 6.93 6.08
C ALA A 241 8.54 5.56 6.24
N SER A 242 9.75 5.39 5.72
CA SER A 242 10.62 4.27 6.12
C SER A 242 12.00 4.76 6.52
N TYR A 243 12.69 4.01 7.36
CA TYR A 243 14.14 4.19 7.51
C TYR A 243 14.86 3.86 6.19
N PRO A 244 16.09 4.38 6.00
CA PRO A 244 16.98 3.91 4.93
C PRO A 244 17.46 2.50 5.21
N HIS A 245 17.92 1.82 4.17
CA HIS A 245 18.64 0.56 4.30
C HIS A 245 20.13 0.87 4.50
N SER A 246 20.68 0.53 5.67
CA SER A 246 22.08 0.84 6.04
C SER A 246 23.11 0.15 5.15
N GLY A 247 22.77 -1.06 4.66
CA GLY A 247 23.67 -1.89 3.87
C GLY A 247 24.51 -2.86 4.71
N GLU A 248 24.31 -2.88 6.03
CA GLU A 248 24.90 -3.87 6.94
C GLU A 248 24.53 -5.31 6.54
N SER A 249 23.28 -5.51 6.12
CA SER A 249 22.82 -6.72 5.45
C SER A 249 22.92 -6.55 3.93
N GLN A 250 23.30 -7.62 3.23
CA GLN A 250 23.24 -7.70 1.76
C GLN A 250 21.90 -8.23 1.24
N GLU A 251 21.03 -8.70 2.13
CA GLU A 251 19.66 -9.07 1.79
C GLU A 251 18.79 -7.83 1.68
N MET A 252 18.02 -7.74 0.60
CA MET A 252 17.04 -6.67 0.39
C MET A 252 15.82 -6.83 1.32
N ARG A 253 15.16 -5.72 1.65
CA ARG A 253 13.87 -5.71 2.32
C ARG A 253 12.75 -5.68 1.30
N MET A 254 11.73 -6.53 1.47
CA MET A 254 10.52 -6.50 0.66
C MET A 254 9.26 -6.29 1.51
N GLY A 255 8.54 -5.21 1.18
CA GLY A 255 7.16 -4.98 1.60
C GLY A 255 6.19 -5.20 0.46
N PHE A 256 4.98 -5.67 0.78
CA PHE A 256 3.86 -5.70 -0.15
C PHE A 256 2.67 -4.96 0.47
N ALA A 257 2.29 -3.84 -0.14
CA ALA A 257 1.10 -3.10 0.25
C ALA A 257 -0.10 -3.60 -0.53
N SER A 258 -1.21 -3.83 0.15
CA SER A 258 -2.55 -3.98 -0.45
C SER A 258 -3.45 -2.90 0.13
N ARG A 259 -4.23 -2.24 -0.74
CA ARG A 259 -4.97 -1.01 -0.42
C ARG A 259 -6.46 -1.23 -0.62
N TYR A 260 -7.23 -0.89 0.41
CA TYR A 260 -8.64 -1.22 0.52
C TYR A 260 -9.48 0.03 0.75
N VAL A 261 -10.63 0.07 0.10
CA VAL A 261 -11.64 1.11 0.28
C VAL A 261 -13.03 0.46 0.37
N PRO A 262 -14.00 1.09 1.04
CA PRO A 262 -15.39 0.69 0.91
C PRO A 262 -15.81 0.71 -0.57
N SER A 263 -16.68 -0.21 -1.00
CA SER A 263 -17.03 -0.35 -2.42
C SER A 263 -17.74 0.87 -3.03
N PHE A 264 -18.28 1.76 -2.20
CA PHE A 264 -18.88 3.02 -2.66
C PHE A 264 -17.84 4.09 -3.05
N VAL A 265 -16.58 3.96 -2.63
CA VAL A 265 -15.53 4.90 -3.04
C VAL A 265 -15.28 4.75 -4.54
N HIS A 266 -15.27 5.87 -5.27
CA HIS A 266 -15.00 5.85 -6.71
C HIS A 266 -13.53 5.52 -6.95
N VAL A 267 -13.25 4.49 -7.76
CA VAL A 267 -11.90 4.08 -8.13
C VAL A 267 -11.63 4.45 -9.59
N TYR A 268 -10.56 5.21 -9.82
CA TYR A 268 -10.20 5.87 -11.08
C TYR A 268 -11.37 6.55 -11.80
N PRO A 269 -12.10 7.47 -11.13
CA PRO A 269 -13.16 8.21 -11.78
C PRO A 269 -12.60 8.98 -12.99
N ASP A 270 -13.31 8.91 -14.11
CA ASP A 270 -12.99 9.62 -15.35
C ASP A 270 -11.56 9.38 -15.89
N SER A 271 -10.97 8.21 -15.60
CA SER A 271 -9.65 7.83 -16.08
C SER A 271 -9.61 6.46 -16.73
N ASP A 272 -8.92 6.38 -17.86
CA ASP A 272 -8.58 5.16 -18.59
C ASP A 272 -7.07 4.84 -18.52
N HIS A 273 -6.27 5.72 -17.90
CA HIS A 273 -4.83 5.56 -17.70
C HIS A 273 -4.39 6.03 -16.30
N ILE A 274 -3.21 5.59 -15.87
CA ILE A 274 -2.46 6.18 -14.76
C ILE A 274 -1.20 6.84 -15.35
N GLU A 275 -0.89 8.06 -14.93
CA GLU A 275 0.31 8.80 -15.35
C GLU A 275 1.13 9.17 -14.11
N GLU A 276 2.15 8.38 -13.75
CA GLU A 276 2.94 8.57 -12.53
C GLU A 276 4.38 8.11 -12.72
N TYR A 277 5.31 8.59 -11.87
CA TYR A 277 6.71 8.16 -11.87
C TYR A 277 7.37 8.23 -13.26
N GLY A 278 6.98 9.18 -14.10
CA GLY A 278 7.48 9.32 -15.48
C GLY A 278 6.97 8.27 -16.47
N GLY A 279 5.97 7.45 -16.12
CA GLY A 279 5.34 6.47 -17.00
C GLY A 279 3.83 6.70 -17.14
N LYS A 280 3.26 6.13 -18.21
CA LYS A 280 1.82 6.09 -18.46
C LYS A 280 1.39 4.64 -18.69
N ILE A 281 0.35 4.19 -18.02
CA ILE A 281 -0.20 2.83 -18.18
C ILE A 281 -1.69 2.85 -18.43
N SER A 282 -2.15 1.97 -19.32
CA SER A 282 -3.56 1.73 -19.59
C SER A 282 -4.24 0.96 -18.46
N LEU A 283 -5.46 1.35 -18.11
CA LEU A 283 -6.34 0.65 -17.18
C LEU A 283 -7.24 -0.39 -17.88
N GLU A 284 -6.98 -0.73 -19.14
CA GLU A 284 -7.79 -1.71 -19.91
C GLU A 284 -7.95 -3.03 -19.16
N ASN A 285 -6.85 -3.63 -18.70
CA ASN A 285 -6.85 -4.90 -17.96
C ASN A 285 -6.90 -4.73 -16.44
N TYR A 286 -7.18 -3.52 -15.96
CA TYR A 286 -7.36 -3.25 -14.53
C TYR A 286 -8.82 -3.52 -14.11
N GLY A 287 -8.98 -3.96 -12.87
CA GLY A 287 -10.23 -3.82 -12.12
C GLY A 287 -9.96 -4.01 -10.62
N ALA A 288 -10.80 -3.43 -9.78
CA ALA A 288 -10.75 -3.69 -8.34
C ALA A 288 -11.25 -5.10 -8.03
N VAL A 289 -10.89 -5.61 -6.86
CA VAL A 289 -11.28 -6.96 -6.40
C VAL A 289 -12.19 -6.82 -5.18
N GLN A 290 -13.42 -7.32 -5.25
CA GLN A 290 -14.29 -7.42 -4.08
C GLN A 290 -13.73 -8.49 -3.13
N VAL A 291 -13.27 -8.08 -1.96
CA VAL A 291 -12.64 -8.96 -0.95
C VAL A 291 -13.53 -9.22 0.27
N VAL A 292 -14.48 -8.32 0.54
CA VAL A 292 -15.49 -8.46 1.60
C VAL A 292 -16.83 -8.02 1.04
N GLY A 293 -17.88 -8.83 1.23
CA GLY A 293 -19.22 -8.53 0.72
C GLY A 293 -19.42 -8.96 -0.74
N GLU A 294 -20.58 -8.63 -1.31
CA GLU A 294 -21.01 -9.06 -2.65
C GLU A 294 -21.53 -7.90 -3.51
N HIS A 295 -21.48 -6.67 -2.99
CA HIS A 295 -22.09 -5.51 -3.60
C HIS A 295 -21.09 -4.37 -3.83
N THR A 296 -20.88 -4.05 -5.10
CA THR A 296 -20.15 -2.87 -5.56
C THR A 296 -21.02 -2.12 -6.58
N PRO A 297 -21.16 -0.79 -6.46
CA PRO A 297 -21.81 0.03 -7.48
C PRO A 297 -21.16 -0.10 -8.86
N ALA A 298 -21.98 -0.04 -9.91
CA ALA A 298 -21.56 -0.33 -11.29
C ALA A 298 -20.48 0.61 -11.87
N TYR A 299 -20.22 1.78 -11.23
CA TYR A 299 -19.16 2.68 -11.67
C TYR A 299 -17.75 2.16 -11.35
N ASN A 300 -17.62 1.22 -10.41
CA ASN A 300 -16.34 0.57 -10.12
C ASN A 300 -16.22 -0.71 -10.95
N ARG A 301 -15.21 -0.73 -11.84
CA ARG A 301 -14.90 -1.94 -12.62
C ARG A 301 -14.30 -3.01 -11.70
N LEU A 302 -14.90 -4.18 -11.69
CA LEU A 302 -14.42 -5.33 -10.93
C LEU A 302 -13.84 -6.43 -11.82
N VAL A 303 -12.87 -7.17 -11.26
CA VAL A 303 -12.39 -8.45 -11.79
C VAL A 303 -12.59 -9.55 -10.76
N THR A 304 -12.82 -10.78 -11.24
CA THR A 304 -13.05 -11.95 -10.38
C THR A 304 -11.94 -13.00 -10.49
N HIS A 305 -11.08 -12.86 -11.49
CA HIS A 305 -9.96 -13.75 -11.75
C HIS A 305 -8.73 -12.93 -12.16
N THR A 306 -7.56 -13.50 -11.91
CA THR A 306 -6.30 -13.02 -12.48
C THR A 306 -6.31 -13.16 -14.00
N THR A 307 -5.38 -12.50 -14.68
CA THR A 307 -5.09 -12.67 -16.11
C THR A 307 -4.63 -14.09 -16.48
N ARG A 308 -4.29 -14.92 -15.48
CA ARG A 308 -4.00 -16.36 -15.62
C ARG A 308 -5.20 -17.26 -15.27
N GLY A 309 -6.35 -16.68 -14.93
CA GLY A 309 -7.58 -17.40 -14.64
C GLY A 309 -7.71 -17.96 -13.22
N LYS A 310 -6.83 -17.58 -12.28
CA LYS A 310 -6.98 -17.92 -10.86
C LYS A 310 -8.04 -17.00 -10.24
N ARG A 311 -9.04 -17.58 -9.58
CA ARG A 311 -10.10 -16.82 -8.92
C ARG A 311 -9.57 -16.07 -7.69
N PHE A 312 -10.05 -14.85 -7.47
CA PHE A 312 -9.92 -14.17 -6.18
C PHE A 312 -10.95 -14.74 -5.21
N GLU A 313 -10.50 -15.42 -4.17
CA GLU A 313 -11.37 -16.11 -3.21
C GLU A 313 -10.89 -15.93 -1.79
N ARG A 314 -11.85 -15.77 -0.86
CA ARG A 314 -11.55 -15.62 0.56
C ARG A 314 -10.97 -16.94 1.10
N SER A 315 -9.72 -16.90 1.57
CA SER A 315 -9.00 -18.04 2.15
C SER A 315 -8.82 -17.89 3.65
#